data_AF-A0A9D5GXP1-F1
#
_entry.id   AF-A0A9D5GXP1-F1
#
_cell.length_a   1.000
_cell.length_b   1.000
_cell.length_c   1.000
_cell.angle_alpha   90.00
_cell.angle_beta   90.00
_cell.angle_gamma   90.00
#
_symmetry.space_group_name_H-M   'P 1'
#
loop_
_entity.id
_entity.type
_entity.pdbx_description
1 polymer ?
#
loop_
_entity_poly.entity_id
_entity_poly.type
_entity_poly.pdbx_seq_one_letter_code
_entity_poly.pdbx_strand_id
1 'polypeptide(L)'
;MRQFITIVVVIVVVARAIVPKMNLDELFEQKGEVTRCVLEELEKVMGEYGYSIEHILMVDIIPDPSVRRAMNEINAAQRMLRASEFKGEAEKVLIVKKAEAEAESKYLGGVGVARQRQAITDGLRENILQFSTKVEGTSAKEVMDLIMITQYFDTIRDLGNSSKNTTVFIPHGPGHVRDISNQIRNGMMEASCAQVTDVDE
;
A
#
# COMPACT_ATOMS: atom_id res chain seq x y z
N MET A 1 6.74 -32.26 67.90
CA MET A 1 5.74 -32.17 66.82
C MET A 1 4.93 -30.87 66.87
N ARG A 2 4.40 -30.45 68.03
CA ARG A 2 3.58 -29.22 68.17
C ARG A 2 4.31 -27.91 67.79
N GLN A 3 5.59 -27.75 68.19
CA GLN A 3 6.41 -26.57 67.86
C GLN A 3 6.72 -26.44 66.35
N PHE A 4 6.97 -27.55 65.66
CA PHE A 4 7.22 -27.55 64.21
C PHE A 4 5.99 -27.10 63.41
N ILE A 5 4.78 -27.51 63.84
CA ILE A 5 3.53 -27.09 63.20
C ILE A 5 3.31 -25.59 63.40
N THR A 6 3.58 -25.05 64.60
CA THR A 6 3.45 -23.62 64.88
C THR A 6 4.38 -22.78 63.99
N ILE A 7 5.63 -23.21 63.79
CA ILE A 7 6.61 -22.49 62.97
C ILE A 7 6.13 -22.40 61.51
N VAL A 8 5.71 -23.52 60.93
CA VAL A 8 5.23 -23.57 59.54
C VAL A 8 3.98 -22.70 59.36
N VAL A 9 3.07 -22.71 60.34
CA VAL A 9 1.87 -21.87 60.29
C VAL A 9 2.22 -20.38 60.30
N VAL A 10 3.14 -19.95 61.16
CA VAL A 10 3.57 -18.54 61.22
C VAL A 10 4.19 -18.09 59.89
N ILE A 11 5.05 -18.92 59.29
CA ILE A 11 5.67 -18.63 57.98
C ILE A 11 4.60 -18.41 56.90
N VAL A 12 3.61 -19.31 56.83
CA VAL A 12 2.53 -19.22 55.84
C VAL A 12 1.65 -17.99 56.05
N VAL A 13 1.39 -17.62 57.31
CA VAL A 13 0.60 -16.42 57.65
C VAL A 13 1.32 -15.14 57.21
N VAL A 14 2.61 -15.03 57.52
CA VAL A 14 3.44 -13.87 57.14
C VAL A 14 3.53 -13.75 55.61
N ALA A 15 3.78 -14.86 54.91
CA ALA A 15 3.83 -14.87 53.44
C ALA A 15 2.48 -14.44 52.83
N ARG A 16 1.36 -14.97 53.33
CA ARG A 16 0.02 -14.61 52.84
C ARG A 16 -0.36 -13.15 53.12
N ALA A 17 0.21 -12.52 54.14
CA ALA A 17 -0.05 -11.12 54.48
C ALA A 17 0.75 -10.11 53.62
N ILE A 18 1.94 -10.51 53.16
CA ILE A 18 2.87 -9.64 52.42
C ILE A 18 2.62 -9.72 50.90
N VAL A 19 2.47 -10.94 50.36
CA VAL A 19 2.37 -11.19 48.92
C VAL A 19 1.25 -10.40 48.21
N PRO A 20 0.05 -10.22 48.78
CA PRO A 20 -1.03 -9.47 48.12
C PRO A 20 -0.87 -7.93 48.12
N LYS A 21 0.09 -7.38 48.86
CA LYS A 21 0.31 -5.92 48.94
C LYS A 21 1.14 -5.38 47.78
N MET A 22 1.81 -6.24 47.03
CA MET A 22 2.68 -5.92 45.89
C MET A 22 1.99 -6.27 44.57
N ASN A 23 2.36 -5.60 43.49
CA ASN A 23 1.87 -5.98 42.16
C ASN A 23 2.38 -7.38 41.80
N LEU A 24 1.51 -8.20 41.20
CA LEU A 24 1.86 -9.58 40.86
C LEU A 24 3.09 -9.66 39.94
N ASP A 25 3.21 -8.72 38.99
CA ASP A 25 4.34 -8.62 38.06
C ASP A 25 5.65 -8.31 38.79
N GLU A 26 5.63 -7.33 39.71
CA GLU A 26 6.79 -6.96 40.54
C GLU A 26 7.21 -8.11 41.47
N LEU A 27 6.24 -8.85 42.01
CA LEU A 27 6.49 -10.03 42.84
C LEU A 27 7.21 -11.14 42.07
N PHE A 28 6.94 -11.28 40.77
CA PHE A 28 7.63 -12.23 39.89
C PHE A 28 9.00 -11.75 39.44
N GLU A 29 9.15 -10.45 39.16
CA GLU A 29 10.41 -9.86 38.72
C GLU A 29 11.42 -9.74 39.86
N GLN A 30 10.95 -9.42 41.06
CA GLN A 30 11.78 -9.12 42.24
C GLN A 30 11.64 -10.19 43.34
N LYS A 31 11.75 -11.48 42.99
CA LYS A 31 11.70 -12.60 43.97
C LYS A 31 12.64 -12.39 45.17
N GLY A 32 13.81 -11.79 44.96
CA GLY A 32 14.79 -11.52 46.02
C GLY A 32 14.34 -10.45 47.02
N GLU A 33 13.68 -9.40 46.55
CA GLU A 33 13.18 -8.33 47.41
C GLU A 33 12.04 -8.81 48.30
N VAL A 34 11.11 -9.59 47.72
CA VAL A 34 10.02 -10.23 48.48
C VAL A 34 10.59 -11.19 49.52
N THR A 35 11.63 -11.95 49.18
CA THR A 35 12.28 -12.88 50.12
C THR A 35 12.88 -12.12 51.31
N ARG A 36 13.52 -10.97 51.07
CA ARG A 36 14.07 -10.11 52.14
C ARG A 36 12.97 -9.54 53.04
N CYS A 37 11.89 -9.02 52.46
CA CYS A 37 10.77 -8.50 53.25
C CYS A 37 10.11 -9.57 54.13
N VAL A 38 9.97 -10.80 53.60
CA VAL A 38 9.42 -11.92 54.37
C VAL A 38 10.39 -12.35 55.48
N LEU A 39 11.70 -12.36 55.22
CA LEU A 39 12.73 -12.70 56.22
C LEU A 39 12.72 -11.70 57.38
N GLU A 40 12.74 -10.40 57.10
CA GLU A 40 12.74 -9.34 58.12
C GLU A 40 11.51 -9.42 59.04
N GLU A 41 10.33 -9.73 58.48
CA GLU A 41 9.10 -9.85 59.27
C GLU A 41 9.06 -11.16 60.06
N LEU A 42 9.57 -12.24 59.49
CA LEU A 42 9.63 -13.53 60.15
C LEU A 42 10.65 -13.52 61.30
N GLU A 43 11.77 -12.81 61.17
CA GLU A 43 12.78 -12.66 62.23
C GLU A 43 12.23 -11.95 63.46
N LYS A 44 11.38 -10.92 63.28
CA LYS A 44 10.69 -10.24 64.39
C LYS A 44 9.78 -11.18 65.16
N VAL A 45 8.94 -11.93 64.45
CA VAL A 45 7.95 -12.83 65.08
C VAL A 45 8.64 -14.05 65.69
N MET A 46 9.64 -14.62 65.01
CA MET A 46 10.34 -15.83 65.47
C MET A 46 11.39 -15.56 66.55
N GLY A 47 11.93 -14.33 66.62
CA GLY A 47 12.82 -13.89 67.68
C GLY A 47 12.17 -13.98 69.07
N GLU A 48 10.86 -13.69 69.17
CA GLU A 48 10.10 -13.84 70.42
C GLU A 48 10.02 -15.30 70.91
N TYR A 49 10.11 -16.26 69.98
CA TYR A 49 10.08 -17.69 70.27
C TYR A 49 11.48 -18.30 70.40
N GLY A 50 12.55 -17.51 70.26
CA GLY A 50 13.95 -17.94 70.40
C GLY A 50 14.52 -18.64 69.17
N TYR A 51 13.94 -18.45 67.97
CA TYR A 51 14.45 -19.01 66.72
C TYR A 51 15.16 -17.93 65.88
N SER A 52 16.33 -18.27 65.33
CA SER A 52 17.05 -17.44 64.35
C SER A 52 17.02 -18.12 62.98
N ILE A 53 16.69 -17.37 61.94
CA ILE A 53 16.54 -17.87 60.57
C ILE A 53 17.69 -17.30 59.74
N GLU A 54 18.57 -18.18 59.27
CA GLU A 54 19.76 -17.78 58.52
C GLU A 54 19.42 -17.50 57.04
N HIS A 55 18.60 -18.36 56.41
CA HIS A 55 18.21 -18.22 55.01
C HIS A 55 16.80 -18.74 54.74
N ILE A 56 16.08 -18.05 53.84
CA ILE A 56 14.81 -18.50 53.25
C ILE A 56 14.99 -18.59 51.75
N LEU A 57 14.57 -19.70 51.16
CA LEU A 57 14.56 -19.89 49.70
C LEU A 57 13.11 -19.81 49.20
N MET A 58 12.85 -18.86 48.30
CA MET A 58 11.61 -18.84 47.54
C MET A 58 11.74 -19.79 46.35
N VAL A 59 10.87 -20.81 46.27
CA VAL A 59 10.83 -21.75 45.14
C VAL A 59 10.06 -21.10 43.99
N ASP A 60 8.73 -21.16 44.04
CA ASP A 60 7.86 -20.59 43.02
C ASP A 60 6.57 -20.04 43.60
N ILE A 61 6.13 -18.92 43.02
CA ILE A 61 4.83 -18.33 43.28
C ILE A 61 3.88 -18.85 42.22
N ILE A 62 2.90 -19.65 42.63
CA ILE A 62 1.88 -20.19 41.73
C ILE A 62 0.57 -19.46 42.05
N PRO A 63 0.16 -18.47 41.24
CA PRO A 63 -1.13 -17.82 41.42
C PRO A 63 -2.25 -18.80 41.08
N ASP A 64 -3.46 -18.45 41.54
CA ASP A 64 -4.65 -19.24 41.22
C ASP A 64 -4.80 -19.43 39.70
N PRO A 65 -5.21 -20.63 39.23
CA PRO A 65 -5.39 -20.89 37.81
C PRO A 65 -6.30 -19.87 37.09
N SER A 66 -7.30 -19.31 37.79
CA SER A 66 -8.18 -18.28 37.24
C SER A 66 -7.42 -16.98 36.96
N VAL A 67 -6.59 -16.53 37.90
CA VAL A 67 -5.76 -15.32 37.76
C VAL A 67 -4.75 -15.50 36.63
N ARG A 68 -4.11 -16.67 36.54
CA ARG A 68 -3.17 -16.98 35.45
C ARG A 68 -3.83 -16.92 34.06
N ARG A 69 -5.07 -17.39 33.92
CA ARG A 69 -5.81 -17.30 32.65
C ARG A 69 -6.11 -15.85 32.29
N ALA A 70 -6.69 -15.09 33.23
CA ALA A 70 -7.01 -13.68 33.00
C ALA A 70 -5.77 -12.86 32.64
N MET A 71 -4.66 -13.09 33.33
CA MET A 71 -3.39 -12.41 33.05
C MET A 71 -2.84 -12.77 31.65
N ASN A 72 -2.92 -14.03 31.24
CA ASN A 72 -2.52 -14.44 29.90
C ASN A 72 -3.42 -13.83 28.82
N GLU A 73 -4.73 -13.73 29.06
CA GLU A 73 -5.68 -13.10 28.15
C GLU A 73 -5.41 -11.60 28.00
N ILE A 74 -5.15 -10.89 29.11
CA ILE A 74 -4.78 -9.46 29.09
C ILE A 74 -3.49 -9.25 28.30
N ASN A 75 -2.46 -10.07 28.57
CA ASN A 75 -1.18 -9.98 27.86
C ASN A 75 -1.32 -10.31 26.37
N ALA A 76 -2.13 -11.32 26.03
CA ALA A 76 -2.43 -11.66 24.65
C ALA A 76 -3.17 -10.52 23.93
N ALA A 77 -4.17 -9.93 24.59
CA ALA A 77 -4.93 -8.80 24.06
C ALA A 77 -4.05 -7.55 23.86
N GLN A 78 -3.20 -7.21 24.82
CA GLN A 78 -2.26 -6.09 24.69
C GLN A 78 -1.24 -6.32 23.57
N ARG A 79 -0.70 -7.54 23.44
CA ARG A 79 0.17 -7.91 22.30
C ARG A 79 -0.56 -7.80 20.97
N MET A 80 -1.81 -8.26 20.92
CA MET A 80 -2.65 -8.20 19.71
C MET A 80 -3.00 -6.76 19.35
N LEU A 81 -3.27 -5.88 20.33
CA LEU A 81 -3.54 -4.46 20.12
C LEU A 81 -2.33 -3.78 19.48
N ARG A 82 -1.13 -3.92 20.10
CA ARG A 82 0.11 -3.35 19.54
C ARG A 82 0.38 -3.89 18.14
N ALA A 83 0.20 -5.19 17.92
CA ALA A 83 0.38 -5.78 16.59
C ALA A 83 -0.63 -5.21 15.57
N SER A 84 -1.87 -4.96 15.98
CA SER A 84 -2.91 -4.37 15.12
C SER A 84 -2.62 -2.90 14.81
N GLU A 85 -2.13 -2.12 15.78
CA GLU A 85 -1.70 -0.73 15.59
C GLU A 85 -0.56 -0.66 14.56
N PHE A 86 0.49 -1.48 14.73
CA PHE A 86 1.59 -1.53 13.76
C PHE A 86 1.13 -1.98 12.38
N LYS A 87 0.22 -2.96 12.29
CA LYS A 87 -0.35 -3.39 11.01
C LYS A 87 -1.15 -2.28 10.34
N GLY A 88 -2.01 -1.57 11.08
CA GLY A 88 -2.80 -0.47 10.55
C GLY A 88 -1.94 0.68 10.04
N GLU A 89 -0.87 1.02 10.77
CA GLU A 89 0.08 2.04 10.34
C GLU A 89 0.89 1.61 9.11
N ALA A 90 1.35 0.35 9.07
CA ALA A 90 2.02 -0.21 7.90
C ALA A 90 1.11 -0.20 6.65
N GLU A 91 -0.16 -0.58 6.81
CA GLU A 91 -1.14 -0.58 5.72
C GLU A 91 -1.42 0.83 5.20
N LYS A 92 -1.55 1.82 6.09
CA LYS A 92 -1.68 3.23 5.72
C LYS A 92 -0.49 3.69 4.88
N VAL A 93 0.74 3.39 5.31
CA VAL A 93 1.96 3.75 4.56
C VAL A 93 1.99 3.06 3.20
N LEU A 94 1.59 1.79 3.13
CA LEU A 94 1.55 1.03 1.87
C LEU A 94 0.58 1.66 0.88
N ILE A 95 -0.64 1.99 1.31
CA ILE A 95 -1.67 2.60 0.45
C ILE A 95 -1.20 3.97 -0.06
N VAL A 96 -0.65 4.82 0.81
CA VAL A 96 -0.16 6.15 0.41
C VAL A 96 0.98 6.02 -0.60
N LYS A 97 1.99 5.18 -0.32
CA LYS A 97 3.11 4.98 -1.24
C LYS A 97 2.67 4.39 -2.58
N LYS A 98 1.67 3.50 -2.57
CA LYS A 98 1.10 2.96 -3.81
C LYS A 98 0.41 4.05 -4.62
N ALA A 99 -0.38 4.91 -3.98
CA ALA A 99 -1.06 6.02 -4.63
C ALA A 99 -0.06 7.05 -5.20
N GLU A 100 0.99 7.37 -4.45
CA GLU A 100 2.10 8.23 -4.91
C GLU A 100 2.81 7.63 -6.12
N ALA A 101 3.15 6.34 -6.06
CA ALA A 101 3.80 5.64 -7.17
C ALA A 101 2.91 5.60 -8.43
N GLU A 102 1.60 5.39 -8.29
CA GLU A 102 0.65 5.43 -9.41
C GLU A 102 0.52 6.84 -10.02
N ALA A 103 0.50 7.88 -9.19
CA ALA A 103 0.45 9.26 -9.64
C ALA A 103 1.74 9.64 -10.40
N GLU A 104 2.90 9.29 -9.85
CA GLU A 104 4.20 9.55 -10.46
C GLU A 104 4.39 8.78 -11.77
N SER A 105 3.95 7.52 -11.82
CA SER A 105 3.96 6.72 -13.05
C SER A 105 3.14 7.35 -14.16
N LYS A 106 1.92 7.84 -13.85
CA LYS A 106 1.07 8.54 -14.82
C LYS A 106 1.71 9.86 -15.29
N TYR A 107 2.32 10.62 -14.37
CA TYR A 107 3.04 11.84 -14.71
C TYR A 107 4.18 11.54 -15.69
N LEU A 108 5.06 10.60 -15.34
CA LEU A 108 6.21 10.23 -16.17
C LEU A 108 5.78 9.69 -17.54
N GLY A 109 4.71 8.89 -17.58
CA GLY A 109 4.10 8.46 -18.84
C GLY A 109 3.63 9.62 -19.71
N GLY A 110 2.94 10.60 -19.12
CA GLY A 110 2.49 11.81 -19.83
C GLY A 110 3.65 12.65 -20.37
N VAL A 111 4.69 12.87 -19.56
CA VAL A 111 5.90 13.58 -19.99
C VAL A 111 6.63 12.82 -21.11
N GLY A 112 6.70 11.50 -21.01
CA GLY A 112 7.28 10.65 -22.04
C GLY A 112 6.57 10.83 -23.39
N VAL A 113 5.23 10.78 -23.39
CA VAL A 113 4.43 10.98 -24.62
C VAL A 113 4.60 12.39 -25.17
N ALA A 114 4.58 13.42 -24.33
CA ALA A 114 4.76 14.80 -24.78
C ALA A 114 6.15 15.00 -25.40
N ARG A 115 7.20 14.50 -24.76
CA ARG A 115 8.58 14.57 -25.26
C ARG A 115 8.76 13.76 -26.54
N GLN A 116 8.13 12.59 -26.64
CA GLN A 116 8.11 11.80 -27.87
C GLN A 116 7.45 12.58 -29.02
N ARG A 117 6.28 13.20 -28.79
CA ARG A 117 5.59 14.01 -29.79
C ARG A 117 6.46 15.19 -30.26
N GLN A 118 7.14 15.85 -29.33
CA GLN A 118 8.07 16.94 -29.67
C GLN A 118 9.22 16.45 -30.56
N ALA A 119 9.87 15.35 -30.18
CA ALA A 119 10.95 14.77 -30.98
C ALA A 119 10.50 14.34 -32.38
N ILE A 120 9.27 13.82 -32.53
CA ILE A 120 8.69 13.49 -33.84
C ILE A 120 8.49 14.75 -34.67
N THR A 121 7.87 15.80 -34.12
CA THR A 121 7.63 17.06 -34.84
C THR A 121 8.95 17.73 -35.25
N ASP A 122 9.94 17.75 -34.36
CA ASP A 122 11.27 18.31 -34.66
C ASP A 122 11.97 17.51 -35.77
N GLY A 123 11.89 16.18 -35.72
CA GLY A 123 12.42 15.30 -36.76
C GLY A 123 11.72 15.49 -38.11
N LEU A 124 10.40 15.65 -38.13
CA LEU A 124 9.64 15.95 -39.35
C LEU A 124 10.04 17.31 -39.95
N ARG A 125 10.18 18.34 -39.10
CA ARG A 125 10.64 19.67 -39.52
C ARG A 125 12.01 19.62 -40.18
N GLU A 126 12.94 18.89 -39.57
CA GLU A 126 14.29 18.69 -40.11
C GLU A 126 14.26 17.95 -41.45
N ASN A 127 13.47 16.88 -41.56
CA ASN A 127 13.29 16.14 -42.81
C ASN A 127 12.74 17.03 -43.94
N ILE A 128 11.75 17.89 -43.65
CA ILE A 128 11.19 18.83 -44.64
C ILE A 128 12.25 19.83 -45.12
N LEU A 129 13.05 20.39 -44.21
CA LEU A 129 14.14 21.33 -44.55
C LEU A 129 15.21 20.67 -45.43
N GLN A 130 15.63 19.45 -45.08
CA GLN A 130 16.63 18.71 -45.87
C GLN A 130 16.12 18.34 -47.26
N PHE A 131 14.84 17.95 -47.38
CA PHE A 131 14.25 17.58 -48.66
C PHE A 131 14.04 18.79 -49.57
N SER A 132 13.56 19.91 -49.01
CA SER A 132 13.41 21.19 -49.72
C SER A 132 14.73 21.77 -50.22
N THR A 133 15.86 21.44 -49.58
CA THR A 133 17.19 21.92 -49.97
C THR A 133 17.83 21.07 -51.09
N LYS A 134 17.46 19.78 -51.19
CA LYS A 134 18.05 18.84 -52.16
C LYS A 134 17.28 18.72 -53.48
N VAL A 135 16.03 19.16 -53.53
CA VAL A 135 15.18 19.07 -54.73
C VAL A 135 14.53 20.43 -54.97
N GLU A 136 15.00 21.15 -55.99
CA GLU A 136 14.44 22.46 -56.36
C GLU A 136 13.03 22.29 -56.95
N GLY A 137 12.03 22.95 -56.35
CA GLY A 137 10.69 23.11 -56.93
C GLY A 137 9.55 22.33 -56.26
N THR A 138 9.79 21.54 -55.22
CA THR A 138 8.72 20.80 -54.54
C THR A 138 8.05 21.68 -53.47
N SER A 139 6.72 21.78 -53.49
CA SER A 139 5.97 22.55 -52.49
C SER A 139 5.92 21.79 -51.16
N ALA A 140 5.99 22.50 -50.02
CA ALA A 140 5.82 21.91 -48.68
C ALA A 140 4.53 21.07 -48.56
N LYS A 141 3.52 21.38 -49.38
CA LYS A 141 2.26 20.63 -49.48
C LYS A 141 2.45 19.23 -50.07
N GLU A 142 3.26 19.08 -51.12
CA GLU A 142 3.50 17.79 -51.79
C GLU A 142 4.32 16.82 -50.91
N VAL A 143 5.25 17.37 -50.12
CA VAL A 143 6.01 16.59 -49.13
C VAL A 143 5.10 16.11 -48.00
N MET A 144 4.18 16.96 -47.55
CA MET A 144 3.19 16.58 -46.53
C MET A 144 2.22 15.51 -47.05
N ASP A 145 1.78 15.60 -48.31
CA ASP A 145 0.94 14.60 -48.95
C ASP A 145 1.65 13.22 -49.05
N LEU A 146 2.94 13.21 -49.41
CA LEU A 146 3.74 11.97 -49.43
C LEU A 146 3.94 11.36 -48.02
N ILE A 147 4.13 12.19 -47.00
CA ILE A 147 4.23 11.75 -45.59
C ILE A 147 2.88 11.17 -45.11
N MET A 148 1.75 11.78 -45.48
CA MET A 148 0.43 11.25 -45.13
C MET A 148 0.15 9.90 -45.78
N ILE A 149 0.53 9.73 -47.05
CA ILE A 149 0.38 8.45 -47.76
C ILE A 149 1.25 7.36 -47.10
N THR A 150 2.49 7.69 -46.73
CA THR A 150 3.38 6.73 -46.04
C THR A 150 2.87 6.38 -44.64
N GLN A 151 2.38 7.35 -43.86
CA GLN A 151 1.73 7.08 -42.55
C GLN A 151 0.46 6.25 -42.68
N TYR A 152 -0.33 6.45 -43.74
CA TYR A 152 -1.49 5.61 -44.02
C TYR A 152 -1.08 4.15 -44.26
N PHE A 153 0.01 3.90 -45.00
CA PHE A 153 0.50 2.54 -45.19
C PHE A 153 1.16 1.94 -43.95
N ASP A 154 1.92 2.72 -43.18
CA ASP A 154 2.52 2.25 -41.92
C ASP A 154 1.45 1.92 -40.88
N THR A 155 0.40 2.74 -40.76
CA THR A 155 -0.74 2.43 -39.87
C THR A 155 -1.48 1.17 -40.32
N ILE A 156 -1.68 0.95 -41.63
CA ILE A 156 -2.22 -0.32 -42.15
C ILE A 156 -1.30 -1.50 -41.81
N ARG A 157 0.02 -1.33 -41.92
CA ARG A 157 1.00 -2.38 -41.62
C ARG A 157 1.01 -2.74 -40.13
N ASP A 158 1.01 -1.74 -39.26
CA ASP A 158 0.98 -1.93 -37.81
C ASP A 158 -0.35 -2.55 -37.36
N LEU A 159 -1.46 -2.15 -37.98
CA LEU A 159 -2.78 -2.75 -37.79
C LEU A 159 -2.82 -4.22 -38.25
N GLY A 160 -2.18 -4.52 -39.38
CA GLY A 160 -2.04 -5.88 -39.90
C GLY A 160 -1.11 -6.78 -39.07
N ASN A 161 -0.11 -6.20 -38.40
CA ASN A 161 0.82 -6.92 -37.53
C ASN A 161 0.32 -7.09 -36.09
N SER A 162 -0.63 -6.26 -35.65
CA SER A 162 -1.27 -6.38 -34.33
C SER A 162 -2.31 -7.52 -34.34
N SER A 163 -1.85 -8.73 -34.04
CA SER A 163 -2.59 -10.00 -34.23
C SER A 163 -3.86 -10.20 -33.39
N LYS A 164 -4.34 -9.22 -32.60
CA LYS A 164 -5.32 -9.48 -31.53
C LYS A 164 -6.70 -8.84 -31.60
N ASN A 165 -7.04 -7.89 -32.47
CA ASN A 165 -8.44 -7.49 -32.71
C ASN A 165 -8.57 -6.29 -33.66
N THR A 166 -8.34 -6.46 -34.96
CA THR A 166 -8.79 -5.42 -35.89
C THR A 166 -9.30 -6.00 -37.20
N THR A 167 -10.54 -6.48 -37.17
CA THR A 167 -11.33 -6.70 -38.38
C THR A 167 -11.88 -5.36 -38.85
N VAL A 168 -11.09 -4.61 -39.62
CA VAL A 168 -11.59 -3.45 -40.39
C VAL A 168 -12.19 -3.97 -41.68
N PHE A 169 -13.52 -3.94 -41.78
CA PHE A 169 -14.22 -4.17 -43.04
C PHE A 169 -13.98 -2.96 -43.94
N ILE A 170 -13.04 -3.11 -44.87
CA ILE A 170 -12.95 -2.20 -46.02
C ILE A 170 -14.05 -2.64 -47.00
N PRO A 171 -15.10 -1.83 -47.24
CA PRO A 171 -16.16 -2.18 -48.17
C PRO A 171 -15.59 -2.26 -49.59
N HIS A 172 -15.28 -3.46 -50.06
CA HIS A 172 -14.82 -3.74 -51.41
C HIS A 172 -15.99 -4.29 -52.23
N GLY A 173 -16.99 -3.45 -52.45
CA GLY A 173 -18.12 -3.74 -53.34
C GLY A 173 -18.30 -2.57 -54.32
N PRO A 174 -18.50 -2.82 -55.63
CA PRO A 174 -18.67 -1.76 -56.63
C PRO A 174 -19.88 -0.84 -56.39
N GLY A 175 -20.81 -1.22 -55.51
CA GLY A 175 -21.91 -0.37 -55.05
C GLY A 175 -21.57 0.62 -53.94
N HIS A 176 -20.54 0.37 -53.13
CA HIS A 176 -20.23 1.19 -51.95
C HIS A 176 -19.56 2.52 -52.28
N VAL A 177 -18.91 2.64 -53.44
CA VAL A 177 -18.42 3.93 -53.95
C VAL A 177 -19.60 4.89 -54.19
N ARG A 178 -20.76 4.37 -54.61
CA ARG A 178 -21.97 5.17 -54.80
C ARG A 178 -22.56 5.62 -53.46
N ASP A 179 -22.53 4.76 -52.45
CA ASP A 179 -23.03 5.09 -51.11
C ASP A 179 -22.14 6.13 -50.42
N ILE A 180 -20.81 6.00 -50.53
CA ILE A 180 -19.85 6.99 -50.04
C ILE A 180 -20.02 8.31 -50.79
N SER A 181 -20.17 8.27 -52.13
CA SER A 181 -20.43 9.48 -52.93
C SER A 181 -21.74 10.16 -52.55
N ASN A 182 -22.79 9.39 -52.25
CA ASN A 182 -24.07 9.94 -51.79
C ASN A 182 -23.97 10.53 -50.37
N GLN A 183 -23.25 9.90 -49.45
CA GLN A 183 -23.04 10.43 -48.10
C GLN A 183 -22.20 11.71 -48.11
N ILE A 184 -21.13 11.78 -48.92
CA ILE A 184 -20.33 12.99 -49.09
C ILE A 184 -21.17 14.10 -49.72
N ARG A 185 -21.96 13.79 -50.76
CA ARG A 185 -22.84 14.77 -51.43
C ARG A 185 -23.91 15.31 -50.49
N ASN A 186 -24.55 14.45 -49.70
CA ASN A 186 -25.56 14.86 -48.74
C ASN A 186 -24.95 15.69 -47.61
N GLY A 187 -23.79 15.29 -47.07
CA GLY A 187 -23.08 16.08 -46.06
C GLY A 187 -22.63 17.46 -46.57
N MET A 188 -22.18 17.56 -47.82
CA MET A 188 -21.85 18.84 -48.44
C MET A 188 -23.09 19.70 -48.73
N MET A 189 -24.22 19.09 -49.13
CA MET A 189 -25.47 19.80 -49.38
C MET A 189 -26.09 20.31 -48.07
N GLU A 190 -26.05 19.51 -47.01
CA GLU A 190 -26.52 19.89 -45.67
C GLU A 190 -25.64 20.99 -45.06
N ALA A 191 -24.31 20.91 -45.23
CA ALA A 191 -23.39 21.99 -44.86
C ALA A 191 -23.64 23.28 -45.67
N SER A 192 -23.94 23.16 -46.97
CA SER A 192 -24.28 24.31 -47.81
C SER A 192 -25.64 24.91 -47.44
N CYS A 193 -26.63 24.11 -47.04
CA CYS A 193 -27.92 24.62 -46.57
C CYS A 193 -27.81 25.29 -45.19
N ALA A 194 -26.98 24.76 -44.29
CA ALA A 194 -26.69 25.40 -43.00
C ALA A 194 -25.97 26.75 -43.16
N GLN A 195 -25.12 26.92 -44.17
CA GLN A 195 -24.48 28.21 -44.46
C GLN A 195 -25.43 29.26 -45.05
N VAL A 196 -26.56 28.87 -45.64
CA VAL A 196 -27.54 29.81 -46.21
C VAL A 196 -28.52 30.32 -45.14
N THR A 197 -28.74 29.57 -44.06
CA THR A 197 -29.63 29.99 -42.96
C THR A 197 -29.01 30.99 -41.98
N ASP A 198 -27.68 31.13 -41.95
CA ASP A 198 -26.97 32.07 -41.07
C ASP A 198 -26.84 33.50 -41.64
N VAL A 199 -27.48 33.82 -42.78
CA VAL A 199 -27.35 35.14 -43.44
C VAL A 199 -28.61 36.03 -43.31
N ASP A 200 -29.71 35.52 -42.76
CA ASP A 200 -30.98 36.27 -42.62
C ASP A 200 -31.44 36.52 -41.16
N GLU A 201 -30.50 36.75 -40.23
CA GLU A 201 -30.78 37.46 -38.95
C GLU A 201 -29.86 38.66 -38.72
#